data_AF-A0A559LYC2-F1
#
_entry.id   AF-A0A559LYC2-F1
#
_cell.length_a   1.000
_cell.length_b   1.000
_cell.length_c   1.000
_cell.angle_alpha   90.00
_cell.angle_beta   90.00
_cell.angle_gamma   90.00
#
_symmetry.space_group_name_H-M   'P 1'
#
loop_
_entity.id
_entity.type
_entity.pdbx_description
1 polymer ?
#
loop_
_entity_poly.entity_id
_entity_poly.type
_entity_poly.pdbx_seq_one_letter_code
_entity_poly.pdbx_strand_id
1 'polypeptide(L)'
;MRTRLRGPGGTSTLTLPDDATVGDLLTLITEKTSVAKFEIKYGYPPQPLLLEQYENSQALSRLGVKLDGEQLIISPKDDPSTKQASQPVAGETANKEQEKSRKLPVESSNFSFTDVPGFEQPEKKQKQKKPVALQRARTMEGDVPELPLPERGATLVLRVMPDDNSCLFRAFGTAVLPGDDKSMPELRSLVASAIQASPDIYTKVVLEQSPDEYCRWIQTADAWGGAIEMGILSKHFEVEICSIDVQSLRIDKFNEGASTRCILVYSGIHYDTIVQSPSEPPHTKANNPPDFDKRIWDDDDD
;
A
#
# COMPACT_ATOMS: atom_id res chain seq x y z
N MET A 1 -17.04 13.83 9.05
CA MET A 1 -15.83 12.94 9.08
C MET A 1 -15.51 12.30 7.72
N ARG A 2 -14.23 12.12 7.39
CA ARG A 2 -13.71 11.44 6.19
C ARG A 2 -12.76 10.31 6.61
N THR A 3 -13.04 9.07 6.21
CA THR A 3 -12.22 7.89 6.56
C THR A 3 -11.89 7.08 5.31
N ARG A 4 -10.69 6.51 5.23
CA ARG A 4 -10.28 5.67 4.10
C ARG A 4 -10.70 4.22 4.36
N LEU A 5 -11.50 3.65 3.47
CA LEU A 5 -11.90 2.25 3.51
C LEU A 5 -10.96 1.41 2.64
N ARG A 6 -10.46 0.30 3.18
CA ARG A 6 -9.69 -0.70 2.44
C ARG A 6 -10.42 -2.03 2.51
N GLY A 7 -11.00 -2.45 1.39
CA GLY A 7 -11.69 -3.73 1.28
C GLY A 7 -11.10 -4.63 0.19
N PRO A 8 -11.73 -5.79 -0.06
CA PRO A 8 -11.29 -6.74 -1.09
C PRO A 8 -11.26 -6.15 -2.51
N GLY A 9 -12.13 -5.17 -2.78
CA GLY A 9 -12.21 -4.47 -4.06
C GLY A 9 -11.23 -3.30 -4.22
N GLY A 10 -10.32 -3.08 -3.25
CA GLY A 10 -9.37 -1.97 -3.25
C GLY A 10 -9.67 -0.92 -2.18
N THR A 11 -9.11 0.28 -2.37
CA THR A 11 -9.26 1.41 -1.44
C THR A 11 -10.26 2.43 -1.95
N SER A 12 -11.13 2.90 -1.07
CA SER A 12 -12.13 3.94 -1.37
C SER A 12 -12.27 4.89 -0.18
N THR A 13 -12.60 6.16 -0.42
CA THR A 13 -12.83 7.14 0.65
C THR A 13 -14.31 7.18 1.04
N LEU A 14 -14.62 7.09 2.33
CA LEU A 14 -15.96 7.35 2.89
C LEU A 14 -16.02 8.76 3.45
N THR A 15 -17.07 9.49 3.10
CA THR A 15 -17.38 10.80 3.68
C THR A 15 -18.72 10.70 4.38
N LEU A 16 -18.74 10.95 5.69
CA LEU A 16 -19.90 10.85 6.56
C LEU A 16 -20.14 12.21 7.23
N PRO A 17 -21.38 12.64 7.44
CA PRO A 17 -21.68 13.85 8.20
C PRO A 17 -21.29 13.68 9.67
N ASP A 18 -21.19 14.79 10.42
CA ASP A 18 -20.68 14.77 11.80
C ASP A 18 -21.66 14.16 12.82
N ASP A 19 -22.94 14.05 12.45
CA ASP A 19 -24.00 13.37 13.18
C ASP A 19 -24.22 11.91 12.74
N ALA A 20 -23.34 11.38 11.88
CA ALA A 20 -23.45 10.03 11.36
C ALA A 20 -23.46 8.96 12.48
N THR A 21 -24.22 7.91 12.23
CA THR A 21 -24.44 6.80 13.15
C THR A 21 -23.65 5.55 12.76
N VAL A 22 -23.58 4.57 13.67
CA VAL A 22 -23.01 3.24 13.40
C VAL A 22 -23.72 2.58 12.21
N GLY A 23 -25.04 2.73 12.10
CA GLY A 23 -25.83 2.22 10.98
C GLY A 23 -25.46 2.85 9.63
N ASP A 24 -25.20 4.16 9.61
CA ASP A 24 -24.78 4.87 8.39
C ASP A 24 -23.42 4.37 7.90
N LEU A 25 -22.48 4.16 8.83
CA LEU A 25 -21.16 3.61 8.53
C LEU A 25 -21.25 2.18 7.96
N LEU A 26 -22.03 1.29 8.59
CA LEU A 26 -22.21 -0.08 8.11
C LEU A 26 -22.85 -0.12 6.71
N THR A 27 -23.82 0.76 6.45
CA THR A 27 -24.49 0.89 5.16
C THR A 27 -23.51 1.32 4.07
N LEU A 28 -22.71 2.37 4.32
CA LEU A 28 -21.70 2.86 3.38
C LEU A 28 -20.60 1.82 3.10
N ILE A 29 -20.16 1.08 4.13
CA ILE A 29 -19.16 0.01 3.97
C ILE A 29 -19.73 -1.10 3.07
N THR A 30 -20.96 -1.54 3.33
CA THR A 30 -21.62 -2.59 2.54
C THR A 30 -21.80 -2.15 1.10
N GLU A 31 -22.24 -0.90 0.87
CA GLU A 31 -22.42 -0.31 -0.46
C GLU A 31 -21.10 -0.25 -1.24
N LYS A 32 -20.01 0.20 -0.62
CA LYS A 32 -18.71 0.37 -1.30
C LYS A 32 -17.93 -0.92 -1.48
N THR A 33 -18.06 -1.87 -0.56
CA THR A 33 -17.29 -3.13 -0.62
C THR A 33 -18.06 -4.28 -1.24
N SER A 34 -19.40 -4.17 -1.34
CA SER A 34 -20.29 -5.28 -1.69
C SER A 34 -20.16 -6.50 -0.77
N VAL A 35 -19.66 -6.31 0.45
CA VAL A 35 -19.50 -7.38 1.46
C VAL A 35 -20.61 -7.23 2.51
N ALA A 36 -21.42 -8.27 2.70
CA ALA A 36 -22.53 -8.27 3.66
C ALA A 36 -22.12 -8.68 5.09
N LYS A 37 -21.05 -9.49 5.23
CA LYS A 37 -20.47 -9.90 6.52
C LYS A 37 -18.98 -9.64 6.51
N PHE A 38 -18.52 -8.76 7.39
CA PHE A 38 -17.13 -8.34 7.43
C PHE A 38 -16.66 -8.01 8.84
N GLU A 39 -15.36 -8.13 9.07
CA GLU A 39 -14.68 -7.59 10.23
C GLU A 39 -14.07 -6.24 9.87
N ILE A 40 -14.26 -5.25 10.74
CA ILE A 40 -13.64 -3.94 10.61
C ILE A 40 -12.44 -3.88 11.55
N LYS A 41 -11.30 -3.42 11.05
CA LYS A 41 -10.14 -3.05 11.87
C LYS A 41 -9.78 -1.59 11.62
N TYR A 42 -9.23 -0.94 12.64
CA TYR A 42 -8.86 0.48 12.60
C TYR A 42 -7.58 0.73 13.40
N GLY A 43 -6.96 1.89 13.19
CA GLY A 43 -5.72 2.31 13.83
C GLY A 43 -4.52 1.39 13.54
N TYR A 44 -3.38 1.71 14.14
CA TYR A 44 -2.22 0.82 14.19
C TYR A 44 -1.71 0.66 15.62
N PRO A 45 -1.40 -0.58 16.06
CA PRO A 45 -1.59 -1.85 15.35
C PRO A 45 -3.09 -2.12 15.10
N PRO A 46 -3.53 -2.56 13.89
CA PRO A 46 -4.95 -2.80 13.58
C PRO A 46 -5.73 -3.48 14.69
N GLN A 47 -6.62 -2.72 15.32
CA GLN A 47 -7.50 -3.18 16.39
C GLN A 47 -8.87 -3.50 15.81
N PRO A 48 -9.54 -4.57 16.27
CA PRO A 48 -10.89 -4.86 15.84
C PRO A 48 -11.84 -3.74 16.28
N LEU A 49 -12.58 -3.16 15.33
CA LEU A 49 -13.71 -2.28 15.61
C LEU A 49 -14.96 -3.16 15.70
N LEU A 50 -15.32 -3.55 16.91
CA LEU A 50 -16.50 -4.39 17.17
C LEU A 50 -17.77 -3.55 17.10
N LEU A 51 -18.18 -3.13 15.90
CA LEU A 51 -19.42 -2.36 15.72
C LEU A 51 -20.68 -3.15 16.14
N GLU A 52 -20.60 -4.48 16.18
CA GLU A 52 -21.67 -5.39 16.63
C GLU A 52 -22.10 -5.15 18.10
N GLN A 53 -21.26 -4.52 18.91
CA GLN A 53 -21.56 -4.25 20.33
C GLN A 53 -22.32 -2.92 20.56
N TYR A 54 -22.54 -2.13 19.50
CA TYR A 54 -23.20 -0.83 19.58
C TYR A 54 -24.54 -0.84 18.85
N GLU A 55 -25.47 0.00 19.30
CA GLU A 55 -26.76 0.20 18.63
C GLU A 55 -26.56 0.94 17.30
N ASN A 56 -27.31 0.54 16.26
CA ASN A 56 -27.21 1.18 14.94
C ASN A 56 -27.51 2.68 14.97
N SER A 57 -28.32 3.15 15.92
CA SER A 57 -28.68 4.56 16.11
C SER A 57 -27.64 5.37 16.90
N GLN A 58 -26.59 4.73 17.41
CA GLN A 58 -25.56 5.40 18.18
C GLN A 58 -24.67 6.26 17.27
N ALA A 59 -24.45 7.51 17.65
CA ALA A 59 -23.56 8.41 16.95
C ALA A 59 -22.10 7.91 16.99
N LEU A 60 -21.38 8.02 15.87
CA LEU A 60 -19.99 7.57 15.75
C LEU A 60 -19.05 8.30 16.74
N SER A 61 -19.36 9.56 17.06
CA SER A 61 -18.62 10.36 18.06
C SER A 61 -18.61 9.76 19.47
N ARG A 62 -19.59 8.88 19.79
CA ARG A 62 -19.66 8.19 21.10
C ARG A 62 -18.91 6.86 21.15
N LEU A 63 -18.30 6.43 20.06
CA LEU A 63 -17.49 5.21 20.03
C LEU A 63 -16.17 5.37 20.81
N GLY A 64 -15.74 6.59 21.10
CA GLY A 64 -14.45 6.86 21.74
C GLY A 64 -13.25 6.61 20.83
N VAL A 65 -13.49 6.49 19.52
CA VAL A 65 -12.50 6.20 18.48
C VAL A 65 -12.42 7.36 17.49
N LYS A 66 -11.22 7.84 17.19
CA LYS A 66 -11.00 8.91 16.20
C LYS A 66 -11.01 8.33 14.78
N LEU A 67 -12.19 8.10 14.21
CA LEU A 67 -12.32 7.56 12.86
C LEU A 67 -12.01 8.57 11.74
N ASP A 68 -11.95 9.86 12.06
CA ASP A 68 -11.70 10.93 11.09
C ASP A 68 -10.21 10.99 10.70
N GLY A 69 -9.93 10.89 9.41
CA GLY A 69 -8.58 10.77 8.85
C GLY A 69 -7.97 9.37 8.96
N GLU A 70 -8.60 8.44 9.68
CA GLU A 70 -8.11 7.07 9.85
C GLU A 70 -8.48 6.15 8.69
N GLN A 71 -7.79 5.01 8.62
CA GLN A 71 -8.10 3.93 7.70
C GLN A 71 -8.86 2.79 8.38
N LEU A 72 -9.99 2.40 7.78
CA LEU A 72 -10.77 1.22 8.12
C LEU A 72 -10.42 0.07 7.17
N ILE A 73 -9.98 -1.05 7.72
CA ILE A 73 -9.66 -2.29 6.98
C ILE A 73 -10.84 -3.25 7.10
N ILE A 74 -11.36 -3.70 5.97
CA ILE A 74 -12.53 -4.58 5.86
C ILE A 74 -12.11 -5.96 5.37
N SER A 75 -12.34 -6.98 6.19
CA SER A 75 -12.08 -8.38 5.86
C SER A 75 -13.40 -9.15 5.78
N PRO A 76 -13.72 -9.86 4.67
CA PRO A 76 -14.90 -10.71 4.58
C PRO A 76 -14.86 -11.83 5.62
N LYS A 77 -16.03 -12.17 6.18
CA LYS A 77 -16.20 -13.28 7.13
C LYS A 77 -17.10 -14.35 6.50
N ASP A 78 -16.53 -15.53 6.23
CA ASP A 78 -17.29 -16.69 5.77
C ASP A 78 -17.91 -17.44 6.98
N ASP A 79 -19.17 -17.87 6.86
CA ASP A 79 -19.83 -18.72 7.87
C ASP A 79 -19.21 -20.14 7.86
N PRO A 80 -18.71 -20.66 9.00
CA PRO A 80 -18.20 -22.02 9.08
C PRO A 80 -19.34 -22.99 9.43
N SER A 81 -20.27 -23.23 8.50
CA SER A 81 -21.36 -24.20 8.75
C SER A 81 -21.90 -24.87 7.49
N THR A 82 -21.06 -25.65 6.79
CA THR A 82 -21.45 -26.92 6.13
C THR A 82 -20.28 -27.49 5.30
N LYS A 83 -19.47 -28.36 5.89
CA LYS A 83 -18.80 -29.45 5.13
C LYS A 83 -18.75 -30.70 5.99
N GLN A 84 -19.84 -31.46 5.94
CA GLN A 84 -19.88 -32.85 6.36
C GLN A 84 -19.07 -33.72 5.39
N ALA A 85 -18.51 -34.77 5.96
CA ALA A 85 -17.59 -35.74 5.38
C ALA A 85 -18.03 -36.34 4.04
N SER A 86 -17.07 -36.50 3.13
CA SER A 86 -17.00 -37.67 2.25
C SER A 86 -15.55 -37.89 1.81
N GLN A 87 -15.04 -39.08 2.11
CA GLN A 87 -13.76 -39.59 1.65
C GLN A 87 -13.81 -39.92 0.15
N PRO A 88 -12.67 -39.92 -0.56
CA PRO A 88 -12.61 -40.19 -1.99
C PRO A 88 -12.49 -41.70 -2.26
N VAL A 89 -13.22 -42.19 -3.27
CA VAL A 89 -12.97 -43.48 -3.93
C VAL A 89 -12.48 -43.21 -5.35
N ALA A 90 -11.41 -43.90 -5.73
CA ALA A 90 -10.70 -43.79 -7.00
C ALA A 90 -11.47 -44.36 -8.20
N GLY A 91 -11.14 -43.87 -9.39
CA GLY A 91 -11.53 -44.45 -10.68
C GLY A 91 -10.92 -43.68 -11.87
N GLU A 92 -10.02 -44.33 -12.59
CA GLU A 92 -9.45 -44.03 -13.93
C GLU A 92 -10.57 -43.88 -15.02
N THR A 93 -10.45 -43.39 -16.26
CA THR A 93 -9.37 -43.15 -17.25
C THR A 93 -9.89 -42.29 -18.45
N ALA A 94 -8.96 -41.72 -19.24
CA ALA A 94 -8.94 -41.55 -20.73
C ALA A 94 -9.66 -40.39 -21.51
N ASN A 95 -8.80 -39.47 -22.02
CA ASN A 95 -8.60 -38.88 -23.37
C ASN A 95 -9.72 -38.63 -24.43
N LYS A 96 -9.72 -37.39 -25.00
CA LYS A 96 -9.53 -36.97 -26.43
C LYS A 96 -9.91 -35.47 -26.62
N GLU A 97 -9.02 -34.56 -27.07
CA GLU A 97 -8.82 -34.00 -28.45
C GLU A 97 -10.12 -33.43 -29.10
N GLN A 98 -10.23 -32.25 -29.77
CA GLN A 98 -9.32 -31.36 -30.52
C GLN A 98 -10.10 -30.08 -31.02
N GLU A 99 -9.41 -28.93 -31.22
CA GLU A 99 -9.50 -27.92 -32.34
C GLU A 99 -10.84 -27.20 -32.73
N LYS A 100 -10.95 -25.99 -33.35
CA LYS A 100 -10.12 -24.80 -33.71
C LYS A 100 -11.03 -23.77 -34.46
N SER A 101 -10.52 -22.54 -34.68
CA SER A 101 -10.83 -21.54 -35.75
C SER A 101 -11.84 -20.41 -35.42
N ARG A 102 -11.62 -19.07 -35.51
CA ARG A 102 -10.84 -18.09 -36.33
C ARG A 102 -11.72 -17.35 -37.36
N LYS A 103 -11.86 -16.00 -37.26
CA LYS A 103 -11.59 -14.97 -38.31
C LYS A 103 -12.16 -13.54 -38.02
N LEU A 104 -11.37 -12.54 -38.45
CA LEU A 104 -11.54 -11.06 -38.62
C LEU A 104 -12.35 -10.70 -39.92
N PRO A 105 -12.52 -9.44 -40.43
CA PRO A 105 -11.92 -8.09 -40.17
C PRO A 105 -12.96 -6.90 -40.13
N VAL A 106 -12.69 -5.59 -39.94
CA VAL A 106 -12.16 -4.55 -40.87
C VAL A 106 -12.11 -3.16 -40.17
N GLU A 107 -11.19 -2.31 -40.66
CA GLU A 107 -10.71 -0.94 -40.35
C GLU A 107 -11.69 0.23 -40.17
N SER A 108 -11.32 1.22 -39.34
CA SER A 108 -11.04 2.62 -39.75
C SER A 108 -10.50 3.46 -38.57
N SER A 109 -9.43 4.22 -38.82
CA SER A 109 -8.56 4.88 -37.84
C SER A 109 -8.92 6.35 -37.60
N ASN A 110 -9.03 6.73 -36.32
CA ASN A 110 -8.87 8.11 -35.83
C ASN A 110 -8.24 8.06 -34.41
N PHE A 111 -7.25 8.92 -34.20
CA PHE A 111 -6.33 8.98 -33.04
C PHE A 111 -7.03 9.08 -31.67
N SER A 112 -6.59 8.28 -30.68
CA SER A 112 -6.95 8.39 -29.26
C SER A 112 -5.75 8.06 -28.35
N PHE A 113 -5.70 8.76 -27.23
CA PHE A 113 -4.68 8.76 -26.19
C PHE A 113 -4.61 7.41 -25.45
N THR A 114 -3.94 6.42 -26.04
CA THR A 114 -3.53 5.17 -25.38
C THR A 114 -2.27 4.63 -26.04
N ASP A 115 -1.10 4.90 -25.46
CA ASP A 115 0.11 4.11 -25.67
C ASP A 115 0.79 3.92 -24.30
N VAL A 116 0.27 2.94 -23.57
CA VAL A 116 1.02 2.18 -22.56
C VAL A 116 0.76 0.71 -22.90
N PRO A 117 1.76 -0.05 -23.39
CA PRO A 117 1.55 -1.45 -23.75
C PRO A 117 1.65 -2.36 -22.52
N GLY A 118 0.68 -3.28 -22.37
CA GLY A 118 0.90 -4.54 -21.66
C GLY A 118 -0.01 -4.87 -20.47
N PHE A 119 -1.34 -4.91 -20.64
CA PHE A 119 -2.22 -5.74 -19.80
C PHE A 119 -2.81 -6.86 -20.65
N GLU A 120 -2.13 -8.01 -20.67
CA GLU A 120 -2.76 -9.29 -21.02
C GLU A 120 -2.99 -10.10 -19.74
N GLN A 121 -4.25 -10.49 -19.53
CA GLN A 121 -4.65 -11.47 -18.52
C GLN A 121 -4.20 -12.87 -18.93
N PRO A 122 -3.60 -13.67 -18.03
CA PRO A 122 -3.62 -15.12 -18.13
C PRO A 122 -4.76 -15.69 -17.29
N GLU A 123 -5.54 -16.57 -17.92
CA GLU A 123 -6.55 -17.41 -17.29
C GLU A 123 -5.96 -18.39 -16.26
N LYS A 124 -6.79 -18.69 -15.27
CA LYS A 124 -6.52 -19.45 -14.04
C LYS A 124 -6.13 -20.91 -14.29
N LYS A 125 -5.04 -21.37 -13.65
CA LYS A 125 -4.95 -22.71 -13.03
C LYS A 125 -4.36 -22.60 -11.63
N GLN A 126 -5.25 -22.68 -10.64
CA GLN A 126 -4.96 -22.63 -9.21
C GLN A 126 -4.32 -23.93 -8.72
N LYS A 127 -3.18 -23.81 -8.01
CA LYS A 127 -2.84 -24.71 -6.89
C LYS A 127 -2.76 -23.85 -5.64
N GLN A 128 -3.81 -23.95 -4.83
CA GLN A 128 -3.99 -23.24 -3.57
C GLN A 128 -2.86 -23.59 -2.59
N LYS A 129 -2.03 -22.62 -2.22
CA LYS A 129 -1.33 -22.62 -0.92
C LYS A 129 -2.18 -21.77 0.03
N LYS A 130 -2.51 -22.34 1.19
CA LYS A 130 -3.33 -21.72 2.23
C LYS A 130 -2.72 -20.37 2.66
N PRO A 131 -3.53 -19.35 2.98
CA PRO A 131 -3.00 -18.06 3.41
C PRO A 131 -2.32 -18.21 4.77
N VAL A 132 -1.06 -17.79 4.86
CA VAL A 132 -0.33 -17.70 6.11
C VAL A 132 -0.95 -16.56 6.91
N ALA A 133 -1.62 -16.89 8.00
CA ALA A 133 -2.10 -15.91 8.96
C ALA A 133 -0.89 -15.26 9.64
N LEU A 134 -0.69 -13.96 9.41
CA LEU A 134 0.29 -13.16 10.15
C LEU A 134 -0.24 -12.95 11.58
N GLN A 135 0.14 -13.85 12.47
CA GLN A 135 0.00 -13.65 13.91
C GLN A 135 1.12 -12.70 14.37
N ARG A 136 0.74 -11.50 14.82
CA ARG A 136 1.67 -10.54 15.40
C ARG A 136 2.13 -11.00 16.78
N ALA A 137 3.41 -11.32 16.88
CA ALA A 137 4.12 -11.27 18.14
C ALA A 137 4.70 -9.86 18.34
N ARG A 138 4.52 -9.36 19.56
CA ARG A 138 5.22 -8.29 20.30
C ARG A 138 6.41 -7.61 19.59
N THR A 139 6.46 -6.27 19.64
CA THR A 139 7.65 -5.39 19.45
C THR A 139 8.92 -6.15 19.03
N MET A 140 9.12 -6.30 17.72
CA MET A 140 10.17 -7.12 17.13
C MET A 140 11.48 -6.35 17.05
N GLU A 141 12.14 -6.19 18.18
CA GLU A 141 13.60 -6.06 18.19
C GLU A 141 14.15 -7.48 17.89
N GLY A 142 14.30 -7.81 16.60
CA GLY A 142 14.94 -9.07 16.17
C GLY A 142 14.32 -9.88 15.03
N ASP A 143 13.18 -9.48 14.44
CA ASP A 143 12.51 -10.23 13.36
C ASP A 143 12.34 -9.41 12.05
N VAL A 144 13.13 -8.36 11.91
CA VAL A 144 13.24 -7.61 10.65
C VAL A 144 13.93 -8.53 9.62
N PRO A 145 13.36 -8.70 8.42
CA PRO A 145 13.97 -9.57 7.41
C PRO A 145 15.34 -9.02 6.99
N GLU A 146 16.33 -9.90 7.00
CA GLU A 146 17.69 -9.64 6.56
C GLU A 146 18.05 -10.63 5.45
N LEU A 147 18.56 -10.12 4.34
CA LEU A 147 18.97 -10.93 3.19
C LEU A 147 20.48 -10.78 2.97
N PRO A 148 21.27 -11.86 3.11
CA PRO A 148 22.71 -11.81 2.84
C PRO A 148 23.00 -11.46 1.37
N LEU A 149 23.95 -10.55 1.14
CA LEU A 149 24.50 -10.22 -0.18
C LEU A 149 26.04 -10.38 -0.17
N PRO A 150 26.57 -11.62 -0.12
CA PRO A 150 28.01 -11.86 0.00
C PRO A 150 28.84 -11.26 -1.13
N GLU A 151 28.30 -11.23 -2.35
CA GLU A 151 28.95 -10.65 -3.53
C GLU A 151 29.19 -9.14 -3.38
N ARG A 152 28.38 -8.48 -2.55
CA ARG A 152 28.45 -7.04 -2.27
C ARG A 152 29.04 -6.74 -0.88
N GLY A 153 29.53 -7.75 -0.16
CA GLY A 153 30.07 -7.61 1.20
C GLY A 153 29.07 -7.02 2.19
N ALA A 154 27.78 -7.30 2.02
CA ALA A 154 26.71 -6.58 2.70
C ALA A 154 25.50 -7.45 3.02
N THR A 155 24.59 -6.90 3.81
CA THR A 155 23.28 -7.48 4.12
C THR A 155 22.22 -6.47 3.71
N LEU A 156 21.21 -6.91 2.98
CA LEU A 156 20.03 -6.11 2.69
C LEU A 156 19.10 -6.13 3.91
N VAL A 157 18.67 -4.96 4.35
CA VAL A 157 17.89 -4.79 5.59
C VAL A 157 16.69 -3.90 5.31
N LEU A 158 15.57 -4.22 5.94
CA LEU A 158 14.42 -3.32 6.00
C LEU A 158 14.56 -2.36 7.19
N ARG A 159 14.74 -1.06 6.96
CA ARG A 159 14.71 -0.06 8.03
C ARG A 159 13.25 0.29 8.31
N VAL A 160 12.77 -0.16 9.48
CA VAL A 160 11.38 0.04 9.91
C VAL A 160 11.17 1.47 10.39
N MET A 161 10.19 2.17 9.84
CA MET A 161 9.90 3.55 10.20
C MET A 161 8.99 3.64 11.44
N PRO A 162 9.12 4.71 12.25
CA PRO A 162 8.13 5.04 13.27
C PRO A 162 6.72 5.12 12.70
N ASP A 163 5.76 4.60 13.45
CA ASP A 163 4.36 4.61 13.08
C ASP A 163 3.65 5.87 13.61
N ASP A 164 3.88 7.00 12.94
CA ASP A 164 3.40 8.32 13.35
C ASP A 164 2.68 9.08 12.22
N ASN A 165 2.01 8.34 11.32
CA ASN A 165 1.35 8.85 10.11
C ASN A 165 2.28 9.57 9.11
N SER A 166 3.59 9.62 9.39
CA SER A 166 4.61 10.22 8.52
C SER A 166 5.56 9.19 7.92
N CYS A 167 5.24 7.89 8.03
CA CYS A 167 6.08 6.78 7.58
C CYS A 167 6.55 6.90 6.13
N LEU A 168 5.70 7.35 5.19
CA LEU A 168 6.11 7.59 3.80
C LEU A 168 7.25 8.61 3.73
N PHE A 169 7.02 9.77 4.34
CA PHE A 169 7.97 10.86 4.33
C PHE A 169 9.26 10.38 5.02
N ARG A 170 9.17 9.67 6.16
CA ARG A 170 10.32 9.14 6.92
C ARG A 170 11.13 8.15 6.10
N ALA A 171 10.46 7.22 5.42
CA ALA A 171 11.09 6.23 4.57
C ALA A 171 11.84 6.92 3.43
N PHE A 172 11.19 7.86 2.74
CA PHE A 172 11.82 8.65 1.69
C PHE A 172 12.98 9.51 2.20
N GLY A 173 12.78 10.23 3.31
CA GLY A 173 13.80 11.08 3.93
C GLY A 173 15.01 10.29 4.38
N THR A 174 14.80 9.12 4.98
CA THR A 174 15.88 8.20 5.37
C THR A 174 16.67 7.74 4.14
N ALA A 175 15.99 7.46 3.03
CA ALA A 175 16.63 6.99 1.81
C ALA A 175 17.42 8.08 1.08
N VAL A 176 16.86 9.27 0.93
CA VAL A 176 17.35 10.30 -0.01
C VAL A 176 18.07 11.46 0.70
N LEU A 177 17.67 11.82 1.91
CA LEU A 177 18.20 13.00 2.59
C LEU A 177 19.37 12.64 3.52
N PRO A 178 20.44 13.46 3.54
CA PRO A 178 21.46 13.36 4.56
C PRO A 178 20.92 13.95 5.87
N GLY A 179 20.85 13.16 6.94
CA GLY A 179 20.51 13.69 8.27
C GLY A 179 19.58 12.80 9.08
N ASP A 180 18.97 13.42 10.08
CA ASP A 180 18.09 12.75 11.04
C ASP A 180 16.65 12.58 10.50
N ASP A 181 15.85 11.88 11.31
CA ASP A 181 14.49 11.48 11.01
C ASP A 181 13.46 12.63 11.11
N LYS A 182 13.87 13.89 10.94
CA LYS A 182 13.02 15.07 11.22
C LYS A 182 12.62 15.89 10.01
N SER A 183 12.94 15.44 8.81
CA SER A 183 12.66 16.16 7.54
C SER A 183 11.19 16.17 7.11
N MET A 184 10.27 15.59 7.89
CA MET A 184 8.89 15.34 7.45
C MET A 184 8.08 16.62 7.25
N PRO A 185 8.15 17.62 8.15
CA PRO A 185 7.51 18.90 7.93
C PRO A 185 7.96 19.56 6.63
N GLU A 186 9.27 19.54 6.35
CA GLU A 186 9.86 20.15 5.16
C GLU A 186 9.40 19.42 3.88
N LEU A 187 9.40 18.08 3.88
CA LEU A 187 8.91 17.28 2.76
C LEU A 187 7.41 17.52 2.49
N ARG A 188 6.60 17.67 3.55
CA ARG A 188 5.17 18.01 3.42
C ARG A 188 4.98 19.42 2.84
N SER A 189 5.75 20.39 3.29
CA SER A 189 5.72 21.77 2.75
C SER A 189 6.17 21.82 1.28
N LEU A 190 7.15 21.01 0.91
CA LEU A 190 7.60 20.86 -0.48
C LEU A 190 6.47 20.31 -1.35
N VAL A 191 5.78 19.24 -0.90
CA VAL A 191 4.63 18.69 -1.61
C VAL A 191 3.53 19.74 -1.79
N ALA A 192 3.16 20.43 -0.72
CA ALA A 192 2.14 21.48 -0.77
C ALA A 192 2.52 22.60 -1.76
N SER A 193 3.80 23.00 -1.78
CA SER A 193 4.32 24.03 -2.69
C SER A 193 4.29 23.58 -4.16
N ALA A 194 4.67 22.32 -4.42
CA ALA A 194 4.64 21.76 -5.77
C ALA A 194 3.21 21.66 -6.33
N ILE A 195 2.23 21.30 -5.48
CA ILE A 195 0.82 21.27 -5.83
C ILE A 195 0.34 22.68 -6.24
N GLN A 196 0.64 23.70 -5.42
CA GLN A 196 0.27 25.08 -5.71
C GLN A 196 0.94 25.64 -6.98
N ALA A 197 2.17 25.20 -7.27
CA ALA A 197 2.90 25.63 -8.46
C ALA A 197 2.38 25.01 -9.76
N SER A 198 1.60 23.92 -9.71
CA SER A 198 1.14 23.17 -10.89
C SER A 198 -0.38 22.91 -10.86
N PRO A 199 -1.22 23.97 -10.88
CA PRO A 199 -2.68 23.83 -10.73
C PRO A 199 -3.35 23.07 -11.89
N ASP A 200 -2.75 23.06 -13.08
CA ASP A 200 -3.26 22.32 -14.24
C ASP A 200 -3.12 20.79 -14.07
N ILE A 201 -2.12 20.36 -13.31
CA ILE A 201 -1.86 18.94 -13.03
C ILE A 201 -2.63 18.52 -11.78
N TYR A 202 -2.48 19.28 -10.69
CA TYR A 202 -3.07 18.95 -9.39
C TYR A 202 -4.44 19.58 -9.23
N THR A 203 -5.36 19.18 -10.11
CA THR A 203 -6.75 19.66 -10.10
C THR A 203 -7.56 19.01 -8.98
N LYS A 204 -8.75 19.56 -8.71
CA LYS A 204 -9.71 18.99 -7.75
C LYS A 204 -10.05 17.51 -8.05
N VAL A 205 -10.01 17.12 -9.31
CA VAL A 205 -10.29 15.74 -9.74
C VAL A 205 -9.14 14.82 -9.33
N VAL A 206 -7.90 15.24 -9.56
CA VAL A 206 -6.69 14.46 -9.22
C VAL A 206 -6.53 14.35 -7.71
N LEU A 207 -6.80 15.43 -6.97
CA LEU A 207 -6.60 15.52 -5.53
C LEU A 207 -7.78 14.99 -4.70
N GLU A 208 -8.93 14.73 -5.33
CA GLU A 208 -10.22 14.43 -4.67
C GLU A 208 -10.68 15.49 -3.64
N GLN A 209 -10.12 16.70 -3.69
CA GLN A 209 -10.47 17.88 -2.89
C GLN A 209 -9.86 19.12 -3.53
N SER A 210 -10.22 20.33 -3.09
CA SER A 210 -9.61 21.53 -3.68
C SER A 210 -8.09 21.59 -3.41
N PRO A 211 -7.28 22.18 -4.31
CA PRO A 211 -5.84 22.30 -4.09
C PRO A 211 -5.49 22.96 -2.74
N ASP A 212 -6.21 24.02 -2.36
CA ASP A 212 -5.98 24.73 -1.10
C ASP A 212 -6.33 23.90 0.14
N GLU A 213 -7.37 23.07 0.07
CA GLU A 213 -7.69 22.11 1.13
C GLU A 213 -6.64 21.00 1.20
N TYR A 214 -6.20 20.48 0.05
CA TYR A 214 -5.16 19.46 0.00
C TYR A 214 -3.85 19.94 0.59
N CYS A 215 -3.39 21.13 0.19
CA CYS A 215 -2.15 21.71 0.68
C CYS A 215 -2.21 21.95 2.20
N ARG A 216 -3.37 22.37 2.75
CA ARG A 216 -3.53 22.49 4.20
C ARG A 216 -3.52 21.14 4.90
N TRP A 217 -4.21 20.15 4.34
CA TRP A 217 -4.28 18.80 4.88
C TRP A 217 -2.91 18.11 4.88
N ILE A 218 -2.18 18.08 3.77
CA ILE A 218 -0.93 17.31 3.67
C ILE A 218 0.18 17.83 4.60
N GLN A 219 0.08 19.08 5.05
CA GLN A 219 0.97 19.69 6.03
C GLN A 219 0.70 19.25 7.48
N THR A 220 -0.42 18.58 7.78
CA THR A 220 -0.69 18.07 9.13
C THR A 220 0.08 16.79 9.41
N ALA A 221 0.41 16.55 10.68
CA ALA A 221 1.14 15.34 11.09
C ALA A 221 0.33 14.05 10.92
N ASP A 222 -1.01 14.13 10.88
CA ASP A 222 -1.90 13.00 10.72
C ASP A 222 -2.24 12.67 9.25
N ALA A 223 -1.86 13.53 8.30
CA ALA A 223 -2.09 13.26 6.88
C ALA A 223 -1.14 12.18 6.35
N TRP A 224 -1.71 11.16 5.72
CA TRP A 224 -0.95 10.08 5.09
C TRP A 224 -0.57 10.47 3.67
N GLY A 225 0.72 10.38 3.35
CA GLY A 225 1.15 10.48 1.96
C GLY A 225 0.92 9.19 1.17
N GLY A 226 1.00 9.29 -0.16
CA GLY A 226 0.94 8.14 -1.06
C GLY A 226 1.54 8.45 -2.43
N ALA A 227 0.87 7.98 -3.48
CA ALA A 227 1.37 8.06 -4.86
C ALA A 227 1.57 9.51 -5.36
N ILE A 228 0.75 10.46 -4.91
CA ILE A 228 0.87 11.88 -5.29
C ILE A 228 2.15 12.45 -4.71
N GLU A 229 2.37 12.26 -3.41
CA GLU A 229 3.58 12.69 -2.69
C GLU A 229 4.82 12.05 -3.31
N MET A 230 4.83 10.74 -3.55
CA MET A 230 5.93 10.04 -4.21
C MET A 230 6.24 10.60 -5.59
N GLY A 231 5.21 10.85 -6.41
CA GLY A 231 5.37 11.44 -7.74
C GLY A 231 5.96 12.85 -7.72
N ILE A 232 5.66 13.64 -6.70
CA ILE A 232 6.25 14.97 -6.51
C ILE A 232 7.69 14.88 -6.03
N LEU A 233 7.92 14.07 -4.99
CA LEU A 233 9.23 13.92 -4.34
C LEU A 233 10.25 13.32 -5.31
N SER A 234 9.89 12.27 -6.03
CA SER A 234 10.75 11.64 -7.04
C SER A 234 11.24 12.64 -8.09
N LYS A 235 10.35 13.50 -8.61
CA LYS A 235 10.71 14.55 -9.57
C LYS A 235 11.57 15.65 -8.94
N HIS A 236 11.24 16.09 -7.73
CA HIS A 236 11.97 17.17 -7.06
C HIS A 236 13.42 16.79 -6.74
N PHE A 237 13.63 15.54 -6.30
CA PHE A 237 14.95 15.03 -5.94
C PHE A 237 15.65 14.28 -7.08
N GLU A 238 15.06 14.27 -8.28
CA GLU A 238 15.59 13.59 -9.48
C GLU A 238 15.99 12.12 -9.21
N VAL A 239 15.13 11.41 -8.46
CA VAL A 239 15.34 10.02 -8.04
C VAL A 239 14.14 9.16 -8.43
N GLU A 240 14.39 7.95 -8.90
CA GLU A 240 13.35 6.95 -9.14
C GLU A 240 12.96 6.34 -7.78
N ILE A 241 11.65 6.33 -7.47
CA ILE A 241 11.16 5.64 -6.28
C ILE A 241 10.55 4.31 -6.71
N CYS A 242 11.15 3.21 -6.28
CA CYS A 242 10.62 1.86 -6.45
C CYS A 242 9.82 1.46 -5.21
N SER A 243 8.49 1.54 -5.27
CA SER A 243 7.60 1.15 -4.17
C SER A 243 7.12 -0.28 -4.33
N ILE A 244 7.56 -1.18 -3.45
CA ILE A 244 7.20 -2.60 -3.47
C ILE A 244 5.98 -2.85 -2.58
N ASP A 245 4.84 -3.20 -3.16
CA ASP A 245 3.69 -3.68 -2.41
C ASP A 245 3.87 -5.15 -2.04
N VAL A 246 4.11 -5.43 -0.76
CA VAL A 246 4.39 -6.80 -0.29
C VAL A 246 3.21 -7.75 -0.43
N GLN A 247 1.99 -7.24 -0.57
CA GLN A 247 0.79 -8.08 -0.70
C GLN A 247 0.61 -8.57 -2.13
N SER A 248 0.83 -7.69 -3.09
CA SER A 248 0.65 -7.99 -4.52
C SER A 248 1.95 -8.35 -5.23
N LEU A 249 3.10 -8.10 -4.60
CA LEU A 249 4.45 -8.17 -5.18
C LEU A 249 4.64 -7.23 -6.39
N ARG A 250 3.75 -6.25 -6.56
CA ARG A 250 3.87 -5.22 -7.60
C ARG A 250 4.91 -4.20 -7.18
N ILE A 251 5.68 -3.73 -8.16
CA ILE A 251 6.61 -2.61 -8.00
C ILE A 251 6.01 -1.41 -8.73
N ASP A 252 5.60 -0.41 -7.96
CA ASP A 252 5.13 0.87 -8.47
C ASP A 252 6.33 1.82 -8.57
N LYS A 253 6.71 2.18 -9.80
CA LYS A 253 7.84 3.07 -10.08
C LYS A 253 7.37 4.50 -10.30
N PHE A 254 8.06 5.45 -9.67
CA PHE A 254 7.82 6.88 -9.83
C PHE A 254 9.08 7.54 -10.37
N ASN A 255 8.93 8.41 -11.37
CA ASN A 255 10.04 9.04 -12.09
C ASN A 255 11.00 8.02 -12.74
N GLU A 256 10.42 7.05 -13.47
CA GLU A 256 11.18 6.01 -14.16
C GLU A 256 12.18 6.62 -15.15
N GLY A 257 13.41 6.09 -15.14
CA GLY A 257 14.52 6.58 -15.97
C GLY A 257 15.39 7.65 -15.32
N ALA A 258 15.17 7.99 -14.05
CA ALA A 258 16.15 8.75 -13.27
C ALA A 258 17.43 7.92 -13.07
N SER A 259 18.59 8.59 -13.00
CA SER A 259 19.90 7.93 -12.91
C SER A 259 20.17 7.21 -11.58
N THR A 260 19.35 7.49 -10.57
CA THR A 260 19.44 6.84 -9.27
C THR A 260 18.07 6.44 -8.77
N ARG A 261 18.00 5.41 -7.94
CA ARG A 261 16.77 4.89 -7.36
C ARG A 261 16.86 4.65 -5.86
N CYS A 262 15.73 4.80 -5.18
CA CYS A 262 15.51 4.32 -3.82
C CYS A 262 14.39 3.28 -3.79
N ILE A 263 14.38 2.42 -2.77
CA ILE A 263 13.43 1.32 -2.67
C ILE A 263 12.64 1.44 -1.37
N LEU A 264 11.33 1.66 -1.50
CA LEU A 264 10.40 1.70 -0.40
C LEU A 264 9.54 0.42 -0.38
N VAL A 265 9.15 -0.03 0.81
CA VAL A 265 8.32 -1.20 0.99
C VAL A 265 6.99 -0.76 1.57
N TYR A 266 5.91 -1.17 0.93
CA TYR A 266 4.55 -0.86 1.34
C TYR A 266 3.85 -2.12 1.85
N SER A 267 3.45 -2.11 3.11
CA SER A 267 2.66 -3.19 3.73
C SER A 267 1.16 -3.12 3.41
N GLY A 268 0.73 -2.06 2.72
CA GLY A 268 -0.67 -1.73 2.49
C GLY A 268 -1.25 -0.68 3.44
N ILE A 269 -0.50 -0.31 4.49
CA ILE A 269 -0.86 0.76 5.45
C ILE A 269 0.38 1.52 5.99
N HIS A 270 1.59 1.04 5.73
CA HIS A 270 2.83 1.57 6.28
C HIS A 270 3.96 1.47 5.25
N TYR A 271 4.86 2.45 5.26
CA TYR A 271 6.04 2.50 4.40
C TYR A 271 7.32 2.38 5.20
N ASP A 272 8.19 1.49 4.75
CA ASP A 272 9.55 1.27 5.24
C ASP A 272 10.55 1.48 4.09
N THR A 273 11.84 1.54 4.38
CA THR A 273 12.88 1.65 3.33
C THR A 273 13.82 0.45 3.33
N ILE A 274 14.17 -0.04 2.14
CA ILE A 274 15.23 -1.03 1.99
C ILE A 274 16.56 -0.30 1.97
N VAL A 275 17.56 -0.90 2.60
CA VAL A 275 18.95 -0.44 2.57
C VAL A 275 19.91 -1.61 2.43
N GLN A 276 21.09 -1.36 1.89
CA GLN A 276 22.22 -2.27 1.91
C GLN A 276 23.19 -1.81 3.00
N SER A 277 23.33 -2.61 4.07
CA SER A 277 24.24 -2.33 5.16
C SER A 277 25.51 -3.18 5.02
N PRO A 278 26.72 -2.60 5.03
CA PRO A 278 27.95 -3.37 5.04
C PRO A 278 27.95 -4.37 6.21
N SER A 279 28.47 -5.57 6.00
CA SER A 279 28.50 -6.61 7.04
C SER A 279 29.71 -7.51 6.90
N GLU A 280 30.07 -8.23 7.97
CA GLU A 280 31.15 -9.21 7.94
C GLU A 280 30.65 -10.59 7.47
N PRO A 281 31.49 -11.42 6.83
CA PRO A 281 31.13 -12.80 6.49
C PRO A 281 30.56 -13.56 7.72
N PRO A 282 29.44 -14.30 7.57
CA PRO A 282 28.78 -14.72 6.34
C PRO A 282 27.72 -13.74 5.79
N HIS A 283 27.75 -12.47 6.19
CA HIS A 283 26.82 -11.40 5.79
C HIS A 283 25.36 -11.67 6.17
N THR A 284 25.14 -12.42 7.24
CA THR A 284 23.79 -12.74 7.73
C THR A 284 23.20 -11.70 8.67
N LYS A 285 24.04 -10.77 9.16
CA LYS A 285 23.65 -9.73 10.10
C LYS A 285 24.26 -8.38 9.77
N ALA A 286 23.41 -7.36 9.69
CA ALA A 286 23.83 -5.96 9.61
C ALA A 286 24.05 -5.38 11.00
N ASN A 287 25.29 -5.43 11.48
CA ASN A 287 25.66 -4.89 12.79
C ASN A 287 26.11 -3.42 12.75
N ASN A 288 26.27 -2.85 11.55
CA ASN A 288 26.74 -1.49 11.38
C ASN A 288 25.62 -0.46 11.63
N PRO A 289 25.97 0.73 12.14
CA PRO A 289 25.04 1.84 12.25
C PRO A 289 24.40 2.21 10.91
N PRO A 290 23.14 2.70 10.89
CA PRO A 290 22.45 3.12 9.66
C PRO A 290 23.18 4.19 8.84
N ASP A 291 24.13 4.91 9.45
CA ASP A 291 24.98 5.90 8.77
C ASP A 291 25.84 5.29 7.66
N PHE A 292 26.14 3.99 7.74
CA PHE A 292 26.94 3.27 6.74
C PHE A 292 26.10 2.62 5.64
N ASP A 293 24.78 2.75 5.71
CA ASP A 293 23.89 2.13 4.74
C ASP A 293 24.02 2.78 3.35
N LYS A 294 24.14 1.95 2.31
CA LYS A 294 23.81 2.35 0.93
C LYS A 294 22.28 2.32 0.79
N ARG A 295 21.70 3.47 0.49
CA ARG A 295 20.24 3.70 0.46
C ARG A 295 19.72 4.12 -0.91
N ILE A 296 20.66 4.52 -1.77
CA ILE A 296 20.45 4.93 -3.16
C ILE A 296 21.34 4.04 -4.02
N TRP A 297 20.79 3.58 -5.13
CA TRP A 297 21.46 2.77 -6.13
C TRP A 297 21.42 3.49 -7.47
N ASP A 298 22.40 3.23 -8.32
CA ASP A 298 22.41 3.72 -9.69
C ASP A 298 21.38 2.94 -10.52
N ASP A 299 20.95 3.49 -11.64
CA ASP A 299 19.90 2.88 -12.48
C ASP A 299 20.35 1.59 -13.18
N ASP A 300 21.65 1.43 -13.40
CA ASP A 300 22.33 0.26 -13.96
C ASP A 300 22.70 -0.81 -12.91
N ASP A 301 22.40 -0.57 -11.63
CA ASP A 301 22.66 -1.50 -10.53
C ASP A 301 21.58 -2.60 -10.50
N ASP A 302 21.83 -3.69 -11.25
CA ASP A 302 21.00 -4.92 -11.36
C ASP A 302 21.08 -5.86 -10.12
#